data_AF-A0A955EKW5-F1
#
_entry.id   AF-A0A955EKW5-F1
#
_cell.length_a   1.000
_cell.length_b   1.000
_cell.length_c   1.000
_cell.angle_alpha   90.00
_cell.angle_beta   90.00
_cell.angle_gamma   90.00
#
_symmetry.space_group_name_H-M   'P 1'
#
loop_
_entity.id
_entity.type
_entity.pdbx_description
1 polymer ?
#
loop_
_entity_poly.entity_id
_entity_poly.type
_entity_poly.pdbx_seq_one_letter_code
_entity_poly.pdbx_strand_id
1 'polypeptide(L)'
;MVSNKVNAGSRSYASRRRGAEGKYSVADYLKIKNRQSGLCAYCQDNKANSIDHIVPLSRGGSNYIGNILPVCGYCNSSKGAKTLYEWKVLNGRLLSI
;
A
#
# COMPACT_ATOMS: atom_id res chain seq x y z
N MET A 1 13.79 -1.25 -33.80
CA MET A 1 13.01 -2.25 -33.03
C MET A 1 13.31 -2.06 -31.54
N VAL A 2 12.59 -1.15 -30.86
CA VAL A 2 12.79 -0.95 -29.42
C VAL A 2 11.97 -2.00 -28.69
N SER A 3 12.65 -3.04 -28.21
CA SER A 3 12.07 -4.10 -27.40
C SER A 3 11.41 -3.50 -26.15
N ASN A 4 10.10 -3.34 -26.20
CA ASN A 4 9.29 -2.76 -25.14
C ASN A 4 9.06 -3.81 -24.03
N LYS A 5 10.12 -4.12 -23.28
CA LYS A 5 10.02 -4.90 -22.04
C LYS A 5 9.48 -3.97 -20.95
N VAL A 6 8.17 -3.76 -20.91
CA VAL A 6 7.53 -3.15 -19.75
C VAL A 6 7.83 -4.01 -18.52
N ASN A 7 8.67 -3.47 -17.63
CA ASN A 7 9.24 -4.18 -16.50
C ASN A 7 8.16 -4.83 -15.62
N ALA A 8 8.38 -6.10 -15.29
CA ALA A 8 7.47 -6.98 -14.56
C ALA A 8 6.83 -6.28 -13.34
N GLY A 9 5.50 -6.21 -13.34
CA GLY A 9 4.73 -5.65 -12.22
C GLY A 9 5.16 -6.26 -10.88
N SER A 10 5.42 -5.42 -9.90
CA SER A 10 5.95 -5.78 -8.59
C SER A 10 4.91 -6.58 -7.80
N ARG A 11 4.85 -7.89 -8.04
CA ARG A 11 4.22 -8.83 -7.12
C ARG A 11 5.12 -8.98 -5.91
N SER A 12 4.79 -8.31 -4.79
CA SER A 12 5.49 -8.51 -3.53
C SER A 12 5.46 -10.00 -3.13
N TYR A 13 6.51 -10.48 -2.45
CA TYR A 13 6.57 -11.87 -1.97
C TYR A 13 5.31 -12.25 -1.18
N ALA A 14 4.81 -11.34 -0.35
CA ALA A 14 3.59 -11.51 0.43
C ALA A 14 2.32 -11.70 -0.43
N SER A 15 2.20 -10.95 -1.54
CA SER A 15 1.10 -11.12 -2.51
C SER A 15 1.17 -12.48 -3.21
N ARG A 16 2.36 -12.90 -3.64
CA ARG A 16 2.57 -14.22 -4.29
C ARG A 16 2.22 -15.36 -3.36
N ARG A 17 2.70 -15.31 -2.10
CA ARG A 17 2.45 -16.36 -1.10
C ARG A 17 0.98 -16.55 -0.75
N ARG A 18 0.17 -15.51 -0.90
CA ARG A 18 -1.27 -15.53 -0.59
C ARG A 18 -2.16 -15.67 -1.83
N GLY A 19 -1.58 -15.82 -3.01
CA GLY A 19 -2.33 -15.93 -4.26
C GLY A 19 -3.17 -14.69 -4.58
N ALA A 20 -2.81 -13.51 -4.07
CA ALA A 20 -3.61 -12.31 -4.23
C ALA A 20 -3.68 -11.88 -5.71
N GLU A 21 -4.89 -11.57 -6.17
CA GLU A 21 -5.15 -11.14 -7.53
C GLU A 21 -4.53 -9.78 -7.84
N GLY A 22 -4.29 -9.50 -9.12
CA GLY A 22 -3.81 -8.20 -9.57
C GLY A 22 -2.30 -7.99 -9.51
N LYS A 23 -1.88 -6.94 -10.21
CA LYS A 23 -0.51 -6.47 -10.34
C LYS A 23 -0.56 -4.95 -10.50
N TYR A 24 0.53 -4.27 -10.15
CA TYR A 24 0.76 -2.88 -10.49
C TYR A 24 2.19 -2.72 -11.00
N SER A 25 2.42 -1.72 -11.85
CA SER A 25 3.77 -1.39 -12.30
C SER A 25 4.48 -0.49 -11.29
N VAL A 26 5.81 -0.44 -11.37
CA VAL A 26 6.59 0.54 -10.59
C VAL A 26 6.16 1.97 -10.91
N ALA A 27 5.82 2.26 -12.17
CA ALA A 27 5.34 3.58 -12.58
C ALA A 27 4.02 3.96 -11.91
N ASP A 28 3.08 3.01 -11.78
CA ASP A 28 1.82 3.23 -11.07
C ASP A 28 2.07 3.58 -9.61
N TYR A 29 2.95 2.83 -8.94
CA TYR A 29 3.35 3.08 -7.56
C TYR A 29 4.03 4.46 -7.39
N LEU A 30 4.96 4.81 -8.27
CA LEU A 30 5.63 6.11 -8.23
C LEU A 30 4.64 7.26 -8.45
N LYS A 31 3.63 7.09 -9.31
CA LYS A 31 2.58 8.08 -9.53
C LYS A 31 1.77 8.36 -8.27
N ILE A 32 1.35 7.32 -7.54
CA ILE A 32 0.62 7.51 -6.27
C ILE A 32 1.51 8.06 -5.15
N LYS A 33 2.78 7.63 -5.10
CA LYS A 33 3.76 8.15 -4.13
C LYS A 33 4.03 9.64 -4.35
N ASN A 34 4.19 10.07 -5.59
CA ASN A 34 4.42 11.48 -5.92
C ASN A 34 3.19 12.35 -5.62
N ARG A 35 1.97 11.83 -5.82
CA ARG A 35 0.73 12.52 -5.41
C ARG A 35 0.64 12.76 -3.90
N GLN A 36 1.37 11.99 -3.10
CA GLN A 36 1.49 12.15 -1.66
C GLN A 36 2.77 12.89 -1.25
N SER A 37 3.43 13.58 -2.18
CA SER A 37 4.70 14.28 -1.95
C SER A 37 5.82 13.38 -1.41
N GLY A 38 5.74 12.07 -1.67
CA GLY A 38 6.66 11.08 -1.11
C GLY A 38 6.47 10.80 0.38
N LEU A 39 5.41 11.31 0.99
CA LEU A 39 5.06 11.17 2.41
C LEU A 39 4.08 10.02 2.63
N CYS A 40 4.00 9.55 3.87
CA CYS A 40 3.12 8.47 4.31
C CYS A 40 1.65 8.84 4.11
N ALA A 41 0.88 7.98 3.44
CA ALA A 41 -0.55 8.15 3.24
C ALA A 41 -1.36 8.31 4.54
N TYR A 42 -0.85 7.78 5.66
CA TYR A 42 -1.56 7.75 6.93
C TYR A 42 -1.22 8.90 7.86
N CYS A 43 0.06 9.10 8.17
CA CYS A 43 0.46 10.14 9.11
C CYS A 43 0.89 11.44 8.43
N GLN A 44 1.26 11.41 7.15
CA GLN A 44 1.84 12.53 6.40
C GLN A 44 3.14 13.12 6.98
N ASP A 45 3.58 12.73 8.17
CA ASP A 45 4.81 13.24 8.80
C ASP A 45 6.10 12.53 8.33
N ASN A 46 5.99 11.26 7.91
CA ASN A 46 7.13 10.40 7.62
C ASN A 46 7.22 10.07 6.13
N LYS A 47 8.44 9.81 5.63
CA LYS A 47 8.65 9.35 4.24
C LYS A 47 7.96 8.01 3.99
N ALA A 48 7.31 7.89 2.83
CA ALA A 48 6.75 6.63 2.35
C ALA A 48 7.85 5.68 1.86
N ASN A 49 8.34 4.85 2.77
CA ASN A 49 9.39 3.86 2.55
C ASN A 49 8.87 2.41 2.53
N SER A 50 7.55 2.22 2.67
CA SER A 50 6.88 0.93 2.66
C SER A 50 5.58 0.99 1.85
N ILE A 51 4.98 -0.17 1.65
CA ILE A 51 3.72 -0.35 0.93
C ILE A 51 2.73 -1.04 1.86
N ASP A 52 1.53 -0.50 1.94
CA ASP A 52 0.41 -1.13 2.64
C ASP A 52 -0.70 -1.51 1.66
N HIS A 53 -1.43 -2.55 2.02
CA HIS A 53 -2.66 -2.96 1.36
C HIS A 53 -3.87 -2.44 2.15
N ILE A 54 -4.70 -1.59 1.53
CA ILE A 54 -5.87 -0.96 2.21
C ILE A 54 -6.74 -2.04 2.85
N VAL A 55 -7.13 -3.02 2.05
CA VAL A 55 -7.64 -4.32 2.49
C VAL A 55 -6.44 -5.26 2.64
N PRO A 56 -6.14 -5.77 3.85
CA PRO A 56 -5.02 -6.67 4.07
C PRO A 56 -5.11 -7.93 3.21
N LEU A 57 -3.97 -8.40 2.70
CA LEU A 57 -3.91 -9.63 1.91
C LEU A 57 -4.43 -10.86 2.67
N SER A 58 -4.27 -10.91 3.98
CA SER A 58 -4.81 -11.99 4.83
C SER A 58 -6.33 -11.99 4.95
N ARG A 59 -7.00 -10.93 4.47
CA ARG A 59 -8.46 -10.75 4.48
C ARG A 59 -9.03 -10.66 3.07
N GLY A 60 -8.34 -11.26 2.09
CA GLY A 60 -8.79 -11.28 0.70
C GLY A 60 -8.46 -10.01 -0.10
N GLY A 61 -7.60 -9.14 0.42
CA GLY A 61 -7.14 -7.97 -0.32
C GLY A 61 -6.38 -8.32 -1.60
N SER A 62 -6.56 -7.50 -2.63
CA SER A 62 -5.88 -7.67 -3.92
C SER A 62 -4.54 -6.93 -3.96
N ASN A 63 -3.74 -7.22 -4.99
CA ASN A 63 -2.51 -6.51 -5.32
C ASN A 63 -2.71 -5.59 -6.56
N TYR A 64 -3.92 -5.12 -6.80
CA TYR A 64 -4.19 -4.05 -7.76
C TYR A 64 -3.78 -2.70 -7.18
N ILE A 65 -3.36 -1.74 -8.03
CA ILE A 65 -2.94 -0.41 -7.60
C ILE A 65 -3.97 0.30 -6.71
N GLY A 66 -5.27 0.07 -6.93
CA GLY A 66 -6.33 0.65 -6.10
C GLY A 66 -6.34 0.17 -4.64
N ASN A 67 -5.69 -0.96 -4.34
CA ASN A 67 -5.53 -1.46 -2.97
C ASN A 67 -4.17 -1.10 -2.36
N ILE A 68 -3.33 -0.32 -3.05
CA ILE A 68 -1.94 -0.03 -2.65
C ILE A 68 -1.83 1.40 -2.14
N LEU A 69 -1.17 1.58 -0.99
CA LEU A 69 -0.81 2.89 -0.45
C LEU A 69 0.69 3.00 -0.13
N PRO A 70 1.34 4.13 -0.47
CA PRO A 70 2.66 4.49 0.04
C PRO A 70 2.56 4.87 1.51
N VAL A 71 3.28 4.16 2.38
CA VAL A 71 3.24 4.43 3.84
C VAL A 71 4.62 4.38 4.45
N CYS A 72 4.79 4.96 5.64
CA CYS A 72 6.00 4.72 6.42
C CYS A 72 5.95 3.36 7.11
N GLY A 73 7.12 2.78 7.40
CA GLY A 73 7.23 1.49 8.10
C GLY A 73 6.54 1.47 9.47
N TYR A 74 6.56 2.58 10.22
CA TYR A 74 5.88 2.69 11.50
C TYR A 74 4.37 2.50 11.38
N CYS A 75 3.71 3.26 10.49
CA CYS A 75 2.26 3.13 10.28
C CYS A 75 1.89 1.77 9.69
N ASN A 76 2.71 1.24 8.77
CA ASN A 76 2.48 -0.09 8.19
C ASN A 76 2.47 -1.18 9.26
N SER A 77 3.50 -1.18 10.13
CA SER A 77 3.64 -2.14 11.23
C SER A 77 2.49 -1.99 12.25
N SER A 78 2.16 -0.75 12.62
CA SER A 78 1.06 -0.45 13.54
C SER A 78 -0.30 -0.92 13.01
N LYS A 79 -0.58 -0.76 11.70
CA LYS A 79 -1.81 -1.25 11.07
C LYS A 79 -1.84 -2.76 10.97
N GLY A 80 -0.76 -3.38 10.49
CA GLY A 80 -0.66 -4.82 10.30
C GLY A 80 -1.84 -5.37 9.48
N ALA A 81 -2.45 -6.45 9.99
CA ALA A 81 -3.57 -7.13 9.34
C ALA A 81 -4.95 -6.51 9.62
N LYS A 82 -5.00 -5.32 10.24
CA LYS A 82 -6.25 -4.61 10.54
C LYS A 82 -6.73 -3.86 9.29
N THR A 83 -8.04 -3.73 9.16
CA THR A 83 -8.64 -2.74 8.26
C THR A 83 -8.29 -1.34 8.73
N LEU A 84 -8.40 -0.37 7.83
CA LEU A 84 -8.14 1.03 8.18
C LEU A 84 -9.07 1.52 9.31
N TYR A 85 -10.33 1.09 9.31
CA TYR A 85 -11.29 1.41 10.35
C TYR A 85 -10.87 0.86 11.71
N GLU A 86 -10.64 -0.46 11.81
CA GLU A 86 -10.17 -1.10 13.06
C GLU A 86 -8.90 -0.44 13.59
N TRP A 87 -7.94 -0.13 12.69
CA TRP A 87 -6.70 0.52 13.08
C TRP A 87 -6.94 1.93 13.63
N LYS A 88 -7.78 2.74 12.96
CA LYS A 88 -8.08 4.11 13.43
C LYS A 88 -8.84 4.12 14.75
N VAL A 89 -9.81 3.21 14.94
CA VAL A 89 -10.55 3.06 16.20
C VAL A 89 -9.57 2.78 17.35
N LEU A 90 -8.71 1.78 17.19
CA LEU A 90 -7.79 1.35 18.25
C LEU A 90 -6.71 2.38 18.59
N ASN A 91 -6.34 3.24 17.65
CA ASN A 91 -5.34 4.29 17.88
C ASN A 91 -5.95 5.65 18.26
N GLY A 92 -7.26 5.70 18.57
CA GLY A 92 -7.93 6.96 18.95
C GLY A 92 -7.93 8.01 17.83
N ARG A 93 -7.83 7.59 16.56
CA ARG A 93 -7.76 8.46 15.37
C ARG A 93 -9.07 8.50 14.59
N LEU A 94 -10.20 8.12 15.19
CA LEU A 94 -11.49 8.42 14.58
C LEU A 94 -11.74 9.92 14.71
N LEU A 95 -12.01 10.54 13.56
CA LEU A 95 -12.37 11.95 13.44
C LEU A 95 -13.40 12.30 14.50
N SER A 96 -13.07 13.27 15.36
CA SER A 96 -14.08 14.16 15.90
C SER A 96 -14.90 14.65 14.71
N ILE A 97 -16.16 14.22 14.62
CA ILE A 97 -17.11 14.75 13.64
C ILE A 97 -17.32 16.24 13.94
#